data_AF-A0A9X0A3J3-F1
#
_entry.id   AF-A0A9X0A3J3-F1
#
_cell.length_a   1.000
_cell.length_b   1.000
_cell.length_c   1.000
_cell.angle_alpha   90.00
_cell.angle_beta   90.00
_cell.angle_gamma   90.00
#
_symmetry.space_group_name_H-M   'P 1'
#
loop_
_entity.id
_entity.type
_entity.pdbx_description
1 polymer ?
#
loop_
_entity_poly.entity_id
_entity_poly.type
_entity_poly.pdbx_seq_one_letter_code
_entity_poly.pdbx_strand_id
1 'polypeptide(L)'
;MEFKEMILLFLSLVTLFQGFQGEQCDPKPMIMRHEHKKPCVYLDTKGIKTIGVGFNMENKDAPAVFESIGADYNKFVNGPVTKWTITCNCSTVPCLTEGQIEQLLDITLKTAIEDARKVVPTFDSLCCPVQNVMVDMAFNLGGPKFAKFTTFAKLVTMQYWKAAGDDLTVSLWCQQVGSRCTEDVNIVRKGCGCSQPSPQACDAQASACCGSKTQQTCCKGTLTFKGKSFDEQLCCPNPARLVVRTTDAVQSLNTLSVAHHRPRCLPTAVQRITQCVKMGNVTEHVMGT
;
A
#
# COMPACT_ATOMS: atom_id res chain seq x y z
N MET A 1 -34.85 14.40 42.59
CA MET A 1 -33.45 14.65 42.20
C MET A 1 -33.39 16.10 41.76
N GLU A 2 -32.73 16.96 42.53
CA GLU A 2 -32.68 18.40 42.28
C GLU A 2 -31.99 18.69 40.95
N PHE A 3 -32.45 19.70 40.20
CA PHE A 3 -31.95 20.06 38.87
C PHE A 3 -30.42 20.25 38.81
N LYS A 4 -29.80 20.63 39.94
CA LYS A 4 -28.33 20.73 40.10
C LYS A 4 -27.60 19.38 40.07
N GLU A 5 -28.17 18.33 40.65
CA GLU A 5 -27.59 16.98 40.65
C GLU A 5 -27.59 16.37 39.24
N MET A 6 -28.61 16.71 38.45
CA MET A 6 -28.75 16.25 37.06
C MET A 6 -27.74 16.94 36.12
N ILE A 7 -27.42 18.22 36.37
CA ILE A 7 -26.39 18.97 35.63
C ILE A 7 -24.98 18.44 35.95
N LEU A 8 -24.70 18.13 37.22
CA LEU A 8 -23.43 17.54 37.63
C LEU A 8 -23.23 16.13 37.03
N LEU A 9 -24.29 15.32 36.98
CA LEU A 9 -24.26 14.02 36.28
C LEU A 9 -24.04 14.17 34.77
N PHE A 10 -24.69 15.13 34.10
CA PHE A 10 -24.47 15.38 32.67
C PHE A 10 -23.06 15.90 32.36
N LEU A 11 -22.53 16.82 33.18
CA LEU A 11 -21.16 17.32 33.02
C LEU A 11 -20.10 16.22 33.27
N SER A 12 -20.38 15.29 34.19
CA SER A 12 -19.51 14.13 34.42
C SER A 12 -19.60 13.05 33.33
N LEU A 13 -20.71 12.97 32.58
CA LEU A 13 -20.86 12.07 31.45
C LEU A 13 -20.17 12.60 30.17
N VAL A 14 -20.12 13.93 29.97
CA VAL A 14 -19.44 14.54 28.82
C VAL A 14 -17.91 14.44 28.93
N THR A 15 -17.35 14.44 30.15
CA THR A 15 -15.90 14.28 30.35
C THR A 15 -15.41 12.82 30.22
N LEU A 16 -16.32 11.84 30.14
CA LEU A 16 -15.98 10.42 29.91
C LEU A 16 -15.97 10.02 28.41
N PHE A 17 -16.35 10.92 27.50
CA PHE A 17 -16.34 10.67 26.05
C PHE A 17 -15.15 11.29 25.30
N GLN A 18 -14.08 11.69 26.00
CA GLN A 18 -12.77 11.97 25.38
C GLN A 18 -11.89 10.71 25.33
N GLY A 19 -12.51 9.53 25.22
CA GLY A 19 -11.82 8.26 25.09
C GLY A 19 -11.20 8.11 23.69
N PHE A 20 -9.86 8.05 23.64
CA PHE A 20 -9.06 7.50 22.55
C PHE A 20 -9.54 7.83 21.13
N GLN A 21 -9.32 9.06 20.67
CA GLN A 21 -9.08 9.25 19.24
C GLN A 21 -7.70 8.65 18.95
N GLY A 22 -7.65 7.38 18.56
CA GLY A 22 -6.44 6.80 17.98
C GLY A 22 -5.96 7.74 16.87
N GLU A 23 -4.67 8.05 16.85
CA GLU A 23 -4.09 8.96 15.86
C GLU A 23 -4.48 8.51 14.46
N GLN A 24 -5.41 9.23 13.84
CA GLN A 24 -5.90 8.91 12.52
C GLN A 24 -4.77 9.18 11.53
N CYS A 25 -4.38 8.15 10.78
CA CYS A 25 -3.33 8.29 9.80
C CYS A 25 -3.69 9.33 8.73
N ASP A 26 -2.79 10.28 8.49
CA ASP A 26 -2.97 11.35 7.53
C ASP A 26 -2.05 11.16 6.29
N PRO A 27 -2.61 10.76 5.13
CA PRO A 27 -1.84 10.61 3.91
C PRO A 27 -1.63 11.94 3.16
N LYS A 28 -2.34 13.04 3.50
CA LYS A 28 -2.25 14.32 2.76
C LYS A 28 -0.81 14.82 2.59
N PRO A 29 0.05 14.83 3.64
CA PRO A 29 1.40 15.34 3.50
C PRO A 29 2.25 14.52 2.53
N MET A 30 2.02 13.21 2.43
CA MET A 30 2.72 12.34 1.48
C MET A 30 2.26 12.62 0.06
N ILE A 31 0.95 12.66 -0.18
CA ILE A 31 0.39 13.00 -1.50
C ILE A 31 0.91 14.35 -1.98
N MET A 32 0.89 15.39 -1.14
CA MET A 32 1.34 16.73 -1.53
C MET A 32 2.85 16.83 -1.81
N ARG A 33 3.67 15.89 -1.31
CA ARG A 33 5.10 15.81 -1.69
C ARG A 33 5.29 15.17 -3.05
N HIS A 34 4.46 14.19 -3.40
CA HIS A 34 4.55 13.44 -4.65
C HIS A 34 3.79 14.10 -5.81
N GLU A 35 2.69 14.78 -5.51
CA GLU A 35 1.82 15.47 -6.44
C GLU A 35 2.01 16.97 -6.30
N HIS A 36 2.16 17.71 -7.40
CA HIS A 36 2.20 19.16 -7.27
C HIS A 36 0.79 19.77 -7.33
N LYS A 37 0.60 20.83 -6.56
CA LYS A 37 -0.63 21.61 -6.53
C LYS A 37 -0.65 22.63 -7.67
N LYS A 38 -1.68 22.61 -8.51
CA LYS A 38 -1.89 23.62 -9.56
C LYS A 38 -3.37 24.04 -9.66
N PRO A 39 -3.70 25.33 -9.49
CA PRO A 39 -5.09 25.78 -9.46
C PRO A 39 -5.79 25.77 -10.84
N CYS A 40 -5.04 25.75 -11.94
CA CYS A 40 -5.58 25.74 -13.31
C CYS A 40 -5.25 24.42 -14.03
N VAL A 41 -5.99 24.13 -15.10
CA VAL A 41 -5.85 22.88 -15.87
C VAL A 41 -4.47 22.81 -16.54
N TYR A 42 -3.85 21.63 -16.50
CA TYR A 42 -2.62 21.31 -17.20
C TYR A 42 -2.70 19.93 -17.85
N LEU A 43 -1.76 19.63 -18.76
CA LEU A 43 -1.55 18.25 -19.24
C LEU A 43 -0.49 17.59 -18.38
N ASP A 44 -0.79 16.40 -17.86
CA ASP A 44 0.19 15.56 -17.19
C ASP A 44 1.20 14.94 -18.19
N THR A 45 2.10 14.09 -17.69
CA THR A 45 3.11 13.43 -18.53
C THR A 45 2.52 12.48 -19.58
N LYS A 46 1.23 12.13 -19.47
CA LYS A 46 0.49 11.27 -20.40
C LYS A 46 -0.45 12.08 -21.31
N GLY A 47 -0.45 13.40 -21.21
CA GLY A 47 -1.32 14.26 -22.01
C GLY A 47 -2.76 14.34 -21.50
N ILE A 48 -3.02 13.88 -20.26
CA ILE A 48 -4.35 13.90 -19.64
C ILE A 48 -4.57 15.25 -18.95
N LYS A 49 -5.79 15.80 -19.08
CA LYS A 49 -6.17 17.04 -18.38
C LYS A 49 -6.25 16.80 -16.87
N THR A 50 -5.45 17.56 -16.13
CA THR A 50 -5.30 17.42 -14.69
C THR A 50 -5.40 18.80 -14.01
N ILE A 51 -5.84 18.84 -12.76
CA ILE A 51 -5.99 20.08 -11.97
C ILE A 51 -5.83 19.80 -10.47
N GLY A 52 -5.65 20.83 -9.65
CA GLY A 52 -5.55 20.72 -8.21
C GLY A 52 -4.29 19.94 -7.82
N VAL A 53 -4.46 18.93 -6.97
CA VAL A 53 -3.39 17.99 -6.58
C VAL A 53 -3.62 16.70 -7.36
N GLY A 54 -3.08 16.63 -8.57
CA GLY A 54 -3.10 15.40 -9.39
C GLY A 54 -4.48 14.90 -9.83
N PHE A 55 -5.55 15.71 -9.80
CA PHE A 55 -6.89 15.24 -10.14
C PHE A 55 -7.08 15.04 -11.65
N ASN A 56 -7.27 13.79 -12.08
CA ASN A 56 -7.59 13.45 -13.46
C ASN A 56 -9.02 13.90 -13.83
N MET A 57 -9.13 14.88 -14.73
CA MET A 57 -10.41 15.43 -15.17
C MET A 57 -11.17 14.53 -16.15
N GLU A 58 -10.54 13.53 -16.76
CA GLU A 58 -11.23 12.55 -17.61
C GLU A 58 -11.98 11.48 -16.80
N ASN A 59 -11.89 11.53 -15.47
CA ASN A 59 -12.70 10.70 -14.61
C ASN A 59 -14.20 10.94 -14.90
N LYS A 60 -14.95 9.86 -15.14
CA LYS A 60 -16.40 9.92 -15.38
C LYS A 60 -17.18 10.62 -14.27
N ASP A 61 -16.67 10.59 -13.04
CA ASP A 61 -17.32 11.19 -11.87
C ASP A 61 -16.87 12.66 -11.67
N ALA A 62 -15.92 13.17 -12.48
CA ALA A 62 -15.39 14.53 -12.37
C ALA A 62 -16.47 15.63 -12.43
N PRO A 63 -17.52 15.56 -13.29
CA PRO A 63 -18.58 16.56 -13.28
C PRO A 63 -19.28 16.69 -11.92
N ALA A 64 -19.64 15.55 -11.31
CA ALA A 64 -20.32 15.52 -10.01
C ALA A 64 -19.39 15.98 -8.87
N VAL A 65 -18.10 15.61 -8.92
CA VAL A 65 -17.11 16.06 -7.94
C VAL A 65 -16.94 17.58 -8.01
N PHE A 66 -16.84 18.16 -9.21
CA PHE A 66 -16.72 19.61 -9.40
C PHE A 66 -17.96 20.36 -8.89
N GLU A 67 -19.15 19.84 -9.19
CA GLU A 67 -20.40 20.41 -8.65
C GLU A 67 -20.39 20.42 -7.12
N SER A 68 -19.92 19.33 -6.48
CA SER A 68 -19.87 19.23 -5.02
C SER A 68 -18.93 20.23 -4.33
N ILE A 69 -17.91 20.74 -5.05
CA ILE A 69 -16.99 21.78 -4.56
C ILE A 69 -17.38 23.18 -5.07
N GLY A 70 -18.56 23.33 -5.67
CA GLY A 70 -19.03 24.61 -6.21
C GLY A 70 -18.21 25.11 -7.41
N ALA A 71 -17.65 24.21 -8.21
CA ALA A 71 -16.89 24.52 -9.43
C ALA A 71 -17.65 24.07 -10.68
N ASP A 72 -17.61 24.88 -11.74
CA ASP A 72 -18.20 24.51 -13.04
C ASP A 72 -17.22 23.66 -13.86
N TYR A 73 -17.42 22.34 -13.87
CA TYR A 73 -16.59 21.41 -14.64
C TYR A 73 -16.41 21.81 -16.11
N ASN A 74 -17.49 22.28 -16.77
CA ASN A 74 -17.46 22.61 -18.20
C ASN A 74 -16.58 23.83 -18.49
N LYS A 75 -16.56 24.80 -17.57
CA LYS A 75 -15.66 25.96 -17.63
C LYS A 75 -14.18 25.53 -17.63
N PHE A 76 -13.82 24.53 -16.83
CA PHE A 76 -12.44 24.06 -16.73
C PHE A 76 -12.07 23.12 -17.87
N VAL A 77 -12.88 22.10 -18.16
CA VAL A 77 -12.54 21.10 -19.17
C VAL A 77 -12.47 21.69 -20.58
N ASN A 78 -13.28 22.71 -20.90
CA ASN A 78 -13.25 23.41 -22.18
C ASN A 78 -12.33 24.64 -22.17
N GLY A 79 -11.76 24.97 -21.02
CA GLY A 79 -10.89 26.14 -20.84
C GLY A 79 -9.47 25.94 -21.39
N PRO A 80 -8.64 27.00 -21.38
CA PRO A 80 -7.25 26.93 -21.79
C PRO A 80 -6.46 25.96 -20.90
N VAL A 81 -5.59 25.16 -21.53
CA VAL A 81 -4.67 24.28 -20.81
C VAL A 81 -3.33 24.98 -20.64
N THR A 82 -2.81 24.95 -19.42
CA THR A 82 -1.50 25.52 -19.09
C THR A 82 -0.42 24.45 -19.07
N LYS A 83 0.83 24.83 -19.36
CA LYS A 83 1.96 23.91 -19.15
C LYS A 83 2.16 23.69 -17.65
N TRP A 84 2.50 22.46 -17.26
CA TRP A 84 2.77 22.12 -15.87
C TRP A 84 3.76 23.08 -15.20
N THR A 85 4.85 23.41 -15.91
CA THR A 85 5.95 24.26 -15.44
C THR A 85 5.64 25.76 -15.38
N ILE A 86 4.48 26.20 -15.87
CA ILE A 86 4.13 27.63 -15.96
C ILE A 86 3.10 27.97 -14.89
N THR A 87 3.38 28.98 -14.05
CA THR A 87 2.43 29.46 -13.03
C THR A 87 1.11 29.90 -13.66
N CYS A 88 -0.01 29.56 -13.01
CA CYS A 88 -1.34 29.96 -13.46
C CYS A 88 -1.53 31.48 -13.34
N ASN A 89 -1.95 32.13 -14.41
CA ASN A 89 -2.50 33.48 -14.35
C ASN A 89 -4.03 33.40 -14.28
N CYS A 90 -4.57 33.44 -13.06
CA CYS A 90 -6.00 33.24 -12.82
C CYS A 90 -6.90 34.38 -13.34
N SER A 91 -6.31 35.47 -13.84
CA SER A 91 -7.05 36.52 -14.55
C SER A 91 -7.33 36.16 -16.01
N THR A 92 -6.58 35.21 -16.58
CA THR A 92 -6.68 34.82 -18.00
C THR A 92 -7.10 33.36 -18.20
N VAL A 93 -6.99 32.51 -17.18
CA VAL A 93 -7.47 31.13 -17.21
C VAL A 93 -8.33 30.82 -15.98
N PRO A 94 -9.31 29.89 -16.08
CA PRO A 94 -10.04 29.40 -14.91
C PRO A 94 -9.08 28.80 -13.87
N CYS A 95 -9.26 29.20 -12.61
CA CYS A 95 -8.57 28.63 -11.46
C CYS A 95 -9.57 28.18 -10.41
N LEU A 96 -9.29 27.05 -9.77
CA LEU A 96 -9.88 26.68 -8.49
C LEU A 96 -9.34 27.58 -7.39
N THR A 97 -10.18 27.89 -6.40
CA THR A 97 -9.73 28.52 -5.15
C THR A 97 -8.98 27.50 -4.28
N GLU A 98 -8.22 27.97 -3.29
CA GLU A 98 -7.51 27.08 -2.36
C GLU A 98 -8.47 26.12 -1.63
N GLY A 99 -9.62 26.62 -1.15
CA GLY A 99 -10.62 25.77 -0.51
C GLY A 99 -11.21 24.72 -1.44
N GLN A 100 -11.39 25.03 -2.74
CA GLN A 100 -11.84 24.04 -3.73
C GLN A 100 -10.77 22.97 -4.01
N ILE A 101 -9.50 23.36 -4.04
CA ILE A 101 -8.40 22.40 -4.21
C ILE A 101 -8.31 21.46 -3.02
N GLU A 102 -8.46 21.99 -1.81
CA GLU A 102 -8.47 21.19 -0.58
C GLU A 102 -9.66 20.22 -0.54
N GLN A 103 -10.87 20.69 -0.83
CA GLN A 103 -12.05 19.82 -0.91
C GLN A 103 -11.92 18.74 -2.00
N LEU A 104 -11.38 19.10 -3.17
CA LEU A 104 -11.10 18.16 -4.25
C LEU A 104 -10.09 17.09 -3.81
N LEU A 105 -9.03 17.49 -3.11
CA LEU A 105 -8.04 16.56 -2.54
C LEU A 105 -8.69 15.64 -1.50
N ASP A 106 -9.56 16.14 -0.64
CA ASP A 106 -10.21 15.34 0.39
C ASP A 106 -11.15 14.27 -0.19
N ILE A 107 -11.92 14.63 -1.22
CA ILE A 107 -12.80 13.70 -1.94
C ILE A 107 -11.98 12.58 -2.60
N THR A 108 -10.87 12.96 -3.23
CA THR A 108 -10.00 12.01 -3.97
C THR A 108 -9.21 11.11 -3.04
N LEU A 109 -8.75 11.64 -1.90
CA LEU A 109 -8.13 10.86 -0.84
C LEU A 109 -9.08 9.84 -0.23
N LYS A 110 -10.35 10.21 0.01
CA LYS A 110 -11.35 9.26 0.50
C LYS A 110 -11.47 8.07 -0.45
N THR A 111 -11.53 8.33 -1.76
CA THR A 111 -11.56 7.28 -2.79
C THR A 111 -10.29 6.43 -2.75
N ALA A 112 -9.11 7.04 -2.66
CA ALA A 112 -7.83 6.33 -2.60
C ALA A 112 -7.70 5.44 -1.33
N ILE A 113 -8.22 5.90 -0.17
CA ILE A 113 -8.28 5.11 1.06
C ILE A 113 -9.18 3.88 0.88
N GLU A 114 -10.36 4.06 0.28
CA GLU A 114 -11.27 2.94 0.01
C GLU A 114 -10.67 1.94 -0.98
N ASP A 115 -9.97 2.42 -2.01
CA ASP A 115 -9.27 1.57 -2.96
C ASP A 115 -8.09 0.82 -2.31
N ALA A 116 -7.33 1.49 -1.44
CA ALA A 116 -6.26 0.85 -0.66
C ALA A 116 -6.81 -0.27 0.25
N ARG A 117 -7.93 -0.04 0.94
CA ARG A 117 -8.63 -1.05 1.75
C ARG A 117 -9.09 -2.26 0.93
N LYS A 118 -9.59 -2.04 -0.29
CA LYS A 118 -10.01 -3.14 -1.17
C LYS A 118 -8.81 -4.00 -1.61
N VAL A 119 -7.66 -3.38 -1.83
CA VAL A 119 -6.44 -4.08 -2.29
C VAL A 119 -5.72 -4.80 -1.14
N VAL A 120 -5.70 -4.20 0.05
CA VAL A 120 -5.03 -4.74 1.23
C VAL A 120 -6.07 -5.00 2.33
N PRO A 121 -6.55 -6.25 2.49
CA PRO A 121 -7.61 -6.57 3.46
C PRO A 121 -7.25 -6.26 4.92
N THR A 122 -5.96 -6.19 5.24
CA THR A 122 -5.45 -5.84 6.57
C THR A 122 -5.14 -4.35 6.73
N PHE A 123 -5.55 -3.49 5.77
CA PHE A 123 -5.21 -2.06 5.72
C PHE A 123 -5.40 -1.36 7.07
N ASP A 124 -6.57 -1.52 7.70
CA ASP A 124 -6.90 -0.82 8.96
C ASP A 124 -6.05 -1.28 10.16
N SER A 125 -5.33 -2.40 10.05
CA SER A 125 -4.38 -2.89 11.07
C SER A 125 -2.93 -2.44 10.84
N LEU A 126 -2.65 -1.81 9.70
CA LEU A 126 -1.33 -1.28 9.39
C LEU A 126 -1.05 -0.01 10.21
N CYS A 127 0.22 0.20 10.54
CA CYS A 127 0.73 1.45 11.06
C CYS A 127 0.63 2.58 10.02
N CYS A 128 0.51 3.84 10.49
CA CYS A 128 0.30 4.99 9.62
C CYS A 128 1.29 5.16 8.48
N PRO A 129 2.62 4.96 8.65
CA PRO A 129 3.54 5.09 7.53
C PRO A 129 3.19 4.13 6.37
N VAL A 130 2.84 2.88 6.67
CA VAL A 130 2.51 1.88 5.64
C VAL A 130 1.11 2.13 5.08
N GLN A 131 0.12 2.54 5.90
CA GLN A 131 -1.19 2.97 5.38
C GLN A 131 -1.04 4.11 4.38
N ASN A 132 -0.22 5.12 4.71
CA ASN A 132 0.02 6.26 3.84
C ASN A 132 0.60 5.84 2.50
N VAL A 133 1.54 4.88 2.46
CA VAL A 133 2.04 4.33 1.18
C VAL A 133 0.95 3.60 0.40
N MET A 134 0.07 2.82 1.06
CA MET A 134 -1.02 2.14 0.35
C MET A 134 -1.99 3.15 -0.28
N VAL A 135 -2.28 4.24 0.42
CA VAL A 135 -3.11 5.35 -0.10
C VAL A 135 -2.38 6.08 -1.22
N ASP A 136 -1.08 6.34 -1.08
CA ASP A 136 -0.27 7.02 -2.08
C ASP A 136 -0.22 6.25 -3.41
N MET A 137 0.01 4.94 -3.34
CA MET A 137 -0.06 4.06 -4.50
C MET A 137 -1.47 4.04 -5.12
N ALA A 138 -2.52 3.92 -4.31
CA ALA A 138 -3.90 3.94 -4.78
C ALA A 138 -4.26 5.28 -5.45
N PHE A 139 -3.79 6.40 -4.91
CA PHE A 139 -3.98 7.75 -5.45
C PHE A 139 -3.33 7.88 -6.83
N ASN A 140 -2.08 7.43 -6.97
CA ASN A 140 -1.33 7.54 -8.22
C ASN A 140 -1.84 6.62 -9.34
N LEU A 141 -2.20 5.40 -8.98
CA LEU A 141 -2.55 4.34 -9.93
C LEU A 141 -4.06 4.28 -10.21
N GLY A 142 -4.88 4.67 -9.23
CA GLY A 142 -6.29 4.30 -9.13
C GLY A 142 -6.47 2.84 -8.70
N GLY A 143 -7.61 2.53 -8.07
CA GLY A 143 -7.93 1.18 -7.58
C GLY A 143 -7.71 0.04 -8.59
N PRO A 144 -8.17 0.13 -9.85
CA PRO A 144 -8.02 -0.97 -10.82
C PRO A 144 -6.56 -1.32 -11.16
N LYS A 145 -5.65 -0.34 -11.18
CA LYS A 145 -4.23 -0.60 -11.44
C LYS A 145 -3.51 -1.03 -10.17
N PHE A 146 -3.84 -0.45 -9.03
CA PHE A 146 -3.26 -0.87 -7.75
C PHE A 146 -3.65 -2.32 -7.40
N ALA A 147 -4.88 -2.75 -7.71
CA ALA A 147 -5.34 -4.13 -7.52
C ALA A 147 -4.52 -5.19 -8.28
N LYS A 148 -3.72 -4.80 -9.29
CA LYS A 148 -2.82 -5.71 -10.01
C LYS A 148 -1.54 -6.02 -9.23
N PHE A 149 -1.23 -5.29 -8.17
CA PHE A 149 -0.08 -5.50 -7.28
C PHE A 149 -0.35 -6.64 -6.29
N THR A 150 -0.76 -7.80 -6.82
CA THR A 150 -1.26 -8.92 -6.01
C THR A 150 -0.18 -9.58 -5.16
N THR A 151 1.06 -9.66 -5.64
CA THR A 151 2.21 -10.18 -4.86
C THR A 151 2.54 -9.24 -3.71
N PHE A 152 2.79 -7.96 -4.02
CA PHE A 152 2.97 -6.90 -3.04
C PHE A 152 1.89 -6.88 -1.95
N ALA A 153 0.61 -6.84 -2.32
CA ALA A 153 -0.49 -6.79 -1.36
C ALA A 153 -0.52 -8.03 -0.44
N LYS A 154 -0.19 -9.22 -0.96
CA LYS A 154 -0.03 -10.44 -0.15
C LYS A 154 1.15 -10.32 0.82
N LEU A 155 2.29 -9.81 0.38
CA LEU A 155 3.47 -9.61 1.22
C LEU A 155 3.19 -8.62 2.35
N VAL A 156 2.52 -7.51 2.07
CA VAL A 156 2.03 -6.54 3.08
C VAL A 156 1.07 -7.21 4.05
N THR A 157 0.11 -7.99 3.56
CA THR A 157 -0.85 -8.73 4.39
C THR A 157 -0.16 -9.72 5.34
N MET A 158 0.90 -10.37 4.87
CA MET A 158 1.72 -11.30 5.67
C MET A 158 2.77 -10.59 6.54
N GLN A 159 2.85 -9.26 6.49
CA GLN A 159 3.87 -8.47 7.20
C GLN A 159 5.31 -8.87 6.82
N TYR A 160 5.54 -9.19 5.54
CA TYR A 160 6.87 -9.46 4.97
C TYR A 160 7.42 -8.16 4.38
N TRP A 161 7.77 -7.23 5.26
CA TRP A 161 8.08 -5.83 4.94
C TRP A 161 9.22 -5.67 3.94
N LYS A 162 10.34 -6.37 4.16
CA LYS A 162 11.48 -6.27 3.25
C LYS A 162 11.13 -6.79 1.86
N ALA A 163 10.55 -7.98 1.80
CA ALA A 163 10.13 -8.60 0.54
C ALA A 163 9.06 -7.77 -0.20
N ALA A 164 8.11 -7.15 0.52
CA ALA A 164 7.11 -6.26 -0.07
C ALA A 164 7.78 -5.06 -0.75
N GLY A 165 8.76 -4.44 -0.10
CA GLY A 165 9.56 -3.38 -0.71
C GLY A 165 10.34 -3.88 -1.93
N ASP A 166 10.93 -5.07 -1.86
CA ASP A 166 11.73 -5.64 -2.97
C ASP A 166 10.84 -5.93 -4.20
N ASP A 167 9.62 -6.46 -4.03
CA ASP A 167 8.65 -6.64 -5.12
C ASP A 167 8.25 -5.29 -5.77
N LEU A 168 8.07 -4.23 -4.98
CA LEU A 168 7.80 -2.90 -5.53
C LEU A 168 8.92 -2.38 -6.41
N THR A 169 10.19 -2.57 -6.03
CA THR A 169 11.35 -2.04 -6.79
C THR A 169 11.44 -2.58 -8.21
N VAL A 170 10.88 -3.77 -8.48
CA VAL A 170 10.90 -4.38 -9.80
C VAL A 170 9.63 -4.09 -10.62
N SER A 171 8.70 -3.31 -10.08
CA SER A 171 7.48 -2.92 -10.78
C SER A 171 7.75 -1.90 -11.90
N LEU A 172 6.91 -1.92 -12.94
CA LEU A 172 6.97 -0.90 -14.00
C LEU A 172 6.59 0.48 -13.43
N TRP A 173 5.66 0.52 -12.48
CA TRP A 173 5.30 1.73 -11.76
C TRP A 173 6.53 2.37 -11.12
N CYS A 174 7.36 1.59 -10.42
CA CYS A 174 8.57 2.11 -9.80
C CYS A 174 9.53 2.77 -10.79
N GLN A 175 9.68 2.17 -11.97
CA GLN A 175 10.50 2.75 -13.06
C GLN A 175 9.92 4.06 -13.57
N GLN A 176 8.59 4.21 -13.58
CA GLN A 176 7.90 5.38 -14.11
C GLN A 176 7.90 6.56 -13.13
N VAL A 177 7.76 6.31 -11.83
CA VAL A 177 7.59 7.38 -10.81
C VAL A 177 8.87 7.76 -10.07
N GLY A 178 9.96 7.01 -10.26
CA GLY A 178 11.29 7.38 -9.77
C GLY A 178 11.36 7.57 -8.24
N SER A 179 11.64 8.78 -7.78
CA SER A 179 11.86 9.10 -6.36
C SER A 179 10.67 8.75 -5.46
N ARG A 180 9.45 8.87 -5.97
CA ARG A 180 8.22 8.46 -5.26
C ARG A 180 8.29 6.99 -4.85
N CYS A 181 8.66 6.12 -5.78
CA CYS A 181 8.82 4.70 -5.48
C CYS A 181 9.92 4.47 -4.44
N THR A 182 11.04 5.18 -4.54
CA THR A 182 12.14 5.05 -3.56
C THR A 182 11.68 5.39 -2.14
N GLU A 183 10.90 6.46 -1.97
CA GLU A 183 10.31 6.84 -0.67
C GLU A 183 9.37 5.74 -0.15
N ASP A 184 8.41 5.32 -0.98
CA ASP A 184 7.42 4.30 -0.64
C ASP A 184 8.06 2.95 -0.27
N VAL A 185 9.03 2.50 -1.06
CA VAL A 185 9.79 1.26 -0.81
C VAL A 185 10.50 1.33 0.54
N ASN A 186 11.15 2.45 0.85
CA ASN A 186 11.89 2.59 2.10
C ASN A 186 10.95 2.54 3.32
N ILE A 187 9.77 3.16 3.21
CA ILE A 187 8.75 3.11 4.25
C ILE A 187 8.20 1.69 4.41
N VAL A 188 7.88 1.01 3.31
CA VAL A 188 7.40 -0.38 3.32
C VAL A 188 8.43 -1.33 3.90
N ARG A 189 9.71 -1.22 3.54
CA ARG A 189 10.78 -2.08 4.06
C ARG A 189 10.98 -1.91 5.57
N LYS A 190 10.85 -0.68 6.07
CA LYS A 190 10.84 -0.40 7.52
C LYS A 190 9.63 -1.03 8.18
N GLY A 191 8.50 -1.05 7.47
CA GLY A 191 7.30 -1.78 7.85
C GLY A 191 6.65 -1.26 9.11
N CYS A 192 5.71 -2.05 9.61
CA CYS A 192 5.13 -1.85 10.93
C CYS A 192 5.88 -2.68 11.97
N GLY A 193 5.78 -2.27 13.24
CA GLY A 193 6.20 -3.14 14.34
C GLY A 193 5.41 -4.45 14.32
N CYS A 194 6.07 -5.55 14.64
CA CYS A 194 5.41 -6.85 14.72
C CYS A 194 4.35 -6.87 15.81
N SER A 195 3.14 -7.29 15.46
CA SER A 195 1.96 -7.30 16.31
C SER A 195 1.25 -8.64 16.21
N GLN A 196 0.29 -8.92 17.09
CA GLN A 196 -0.46 -10.18 17.03
C GLN A 196 -1.21 -10.31 15.68
N PRO A 197 -1.27 -11.50 15.08
CA PRO A 197 -0.83 -12.81 15.60
C PRO A 197 0.67 -13.13 15.39
N SER A 198 1.42 -12.21 14.78
CA SER A 198 2.82 -12.39 14.36
C SER A 198 3.80 -11.50 15.14
N PRO A 199 3.96 -11.65 16.46
CA PRO A 199 4.76 -10.71 17.26
C PRO A 199 6.29 -10.94 17.13
N GLN A 200 6.75 -11.99 16.46
CA GLN A 200 8.18 -12.29 16.33
C GLN A 200 8.77 -11.57 15.12
N ALA A 201 9.68 -10.63 15.34
CA ALA A 201 10.52 -10.06 14.28
C ALA A 201 11.66 -11.02 13.91
N CYS A 202 12.01 -11.11 12.62
CA CYS A 202 13.12 -11.96 12.15
C CYS A 202 14.49 -11.30 12.12
N ASP A 203 14.54 -9.99 12.25
CA ASP A 203 15.76 -9.22 12.46
C ASP A 203 15.44 -7.93 13.24
N ALA A 204 16.46 -7.13 13.49
CA ALA A 204 16.32 -5.87 14.22
C ALA A 204 15.44 -4.83 13.48
N GLN A 205 15.25 -5.01 12.17
CA GLN A 205 14.43 -4.16 11.32
C GLN A 205 13.01 -4.71 11.12
N ALA A 206 12.68 -5.84 11.76
CA ALA A 206 11.42 -6.55 11.58
C ALA A 206 11.11 -6.90 10.12
N SER A 207 12.11 -7.25 9.31
CA SER A 207 11.95 -7.52 7.87
C SER A 207 10.82 -8.50 7.51
N ALA A 208 10.51 -9.44 8.41
CA ALA A 208 9.27 -10.20 8.43
C ALA A 208 8.79 -10.40 9.88
N CYS A 209 7.47 -10.44 10.05
CA CYS A 209 6.81 -10.73 11.32
C CYS A 209 6.17 -12.13 11.30
N CYS A 210 6.59 -12.99 12.24
CA CYS A 210 6.20 -14.40 12.32
C CYS A 210 5.36 -14.72 13.54
N GLY A 211 4.51 -15.75 13.41
CA GLY A 211 3.67 -16.26 14.50
C GLY A 211 4.49 -16.78 15.68
N SER A 212 4.10 -16.44 16.92
CA SER A 212 4.92 -16.74 18.10
C SER A 212 4.88 -18.19 18.62
N LYS A 213 3.81 -18.95 18.33
CA LYS A 213 3.55 -20.23 19.05
C LYS A 213 2.93 -21.38 18.24
N THR A 214 2.68 -21.20 16.94
CA THR A 214 2.16 -22.28 16.08
C THR A 214 2.91 -22.31 14.74
N GLN A 215 3.87 -23.23 14.65
CA GLN A 215 4.57 -23.69 13.43
C GLN A 215 5.53 -22.73 12.71
N GLN A 216 5.45 -21.41 12.90
CA GLN A 216 6.34 -20.48 12.19
C GLN A 216 7.61 -20.12 12.97
N THR A 217 8.75 -20.10 12.30
CA THR A 217 10.06 -19.65 12.82
C THR A 217 10.77 -18.82 11.77
N CYS A 218 11.55 -17.82 12.21
CA CYS A 218 12.39 -17.07 11.31
C CYS A 218 13.44 -17.95 10.61
N CYS A 219 13.58 -17.76 9.30
CA CYS A 219 14.52 -18.49 8.47
C CYS A 219 15.05 -17.62 7.33
N LYS A 220 16.22 -17.98 6.81
CA LYS A 220 16.79 -17.36 5.61
C LYS A 220 16.24 -18.04 4.36
N GLY A 221 15.98 -17.25 3.33
CA GLY A 221 15.59 -17.74 2.02
C GLY A 221 15.84 -16.72 0.93
N THR A 222 15.45 -17.07 -0.29
CA THR A 222 15.55 -16.18 -1.45
C THR A 222 14.18 -16.09 -2.11
N LEU A 223 13.72 -14.88 -2.42
CA LEU A 223 12.52 -14.64 -3.21
C LEU A 223 12.89 -14.04 -4.56
N THR A 224 12.18 -14.45 -5.62
CA THR A 224 12.39 -13.94 -6.96
C THR A 224 11.16 -13.18 -7.45
N PHE A 225 11.35 -11.91 -7.79
CA PHE A 225 10.33 -11.04 -8.35
C PHE A 225 10.77 -10.60 -9.75
N LYS A 226 9.95 -10.93 -10.76
CA LYS A 226 10.21 -10.56 -12.17
C LYS A 226 11.65 -10.85 -12.65
N GLY A 227 12.18 -12.02 -12.27
CA GLY A 227 13.51 -12.47 -12.67
C GLY A 227 14.68 -11.92 -11.84
N LYS A 228 14.44 -11.07 -10.84
CA LYS A 228 15.45 -10.64 -9.86
C LYS A 228 15.28 -11.36 -8.54
N SER A 229 16.38 -11.85 -7.96
CA SER A 229 16.38 -12.59 -6.70
C SER A 229 16.91 -11.73 -5.56
N PHE A 230 16.28 -11.87 -4.39
CA PHE A 230 16.59 -11.11 -3.18
C PHE A 230 16.73 -12.07 -2.00
N ASP A 231 17.76 -11.86 -1.18
CA ASP A 231 17.92 -12.59 0.08
C ASP A 231 16.97 -12.02 1.14
N GLU A 232 16.26 -12.89 1.84
CA GLU A 232 15.17 -12.53 2.75
C GLU A 232 15.26 -13.24 4.10
N GLN A 233 14.67 -12.62 5.12
CA GLN A 233 14.20 -13.31 6.32
C GLN A 233 12.70 -13.62 6.17
N LEU A 234 12.30 -14.86 6.41
CA LEU A 234 10.97 -15.39 6.16
C LEU A 234 10.43 -16.17 7.37
N CYS A 235 9.14 -16.50 7.37
CA CYS A 235 8.48 -17.24 8.48
C CYS A 235 8.24 -18.72 8.19
N CYS A 236 9.27 -19.57 8.21
CA CYS A 236 9.19 -20.99 7.88
C CYS A 236 8.24 -21.81 8.79
N PRO A 237 7.44 -22.77 8.27
CA PRO A 237 7.48 -23.28 6.91
C PRO A 237 6.77 -22.37 5.90
N ASN A 238 6.18 -21.26 6.36
CA ASN A 238 5.70 -20.23 5.46
C ASN A 238 6.87 -19.42 4.84
N PRO A 239 6.73 -18.98 3.59
CA PRO A 239 5.56 -19.15 2.74
C PRO A 239 5.64 -20.50 2.04
N ALA A 240 4.88 -21.51 2.48
CA ALA A 240 4.95 -22.85 1.90
C ALA A 240 4.52 -22.86 0.42
N ARG A 241 4.01 -21.71 -0.08
CA ARG A 241 3.55 -21.50 -1.44
C ARG A 241 3.50 -20.02 -1.88
N LEU A 242 4.50 -19.19 -1.57
CA LEU A 242 4.75 -17.99 -2.41
C LEU A 242 5.32 -18.45 -3.76
N VAL A 243 4.57 -19.26 -4.51
CA VAL A 243 4.85 -19.49 -5.92
C VAL A 243 4.42 -18.22 -6.62
N VAL A 244 5.34 -17.26 -6.70
CA VAL A 244 5.22 -16.11 -7.59
C VAL A 244 5.22 -16.68 -9.00
N ARG A 245 4.03 -17.03 -9.51
CA ARG A 245 3.88 -17.44 -10.91
C ARG A 245 4.22 -16.22 -11.75
N THR A 246 5.44 -16.18 -12.25
CA THR A 246 5.79 -15.35 -13.39
C THR A 246 4.96 -15.86 -14.56
N THR A 247 3.84 -15.21 -14.87
CA THR A 247 3.32 -15.00 -16.24
C THR A 247 1.91 -14.44 -16.22
N ASP A 248 1.76 -13.25 -16.79
CA ASP A 248 0.58 -12.88 -17.55
C ASP A 248 0.41 -13.90 -18.69
N ALA A 249 -0.49 -14.86 -18.52
CA ALA A 249 -1.02 -15.67 -19.61
C ALA A 249 -2.45 -16.07 -19.25
N VAL A 250 -3.42 -15.38 -19.87
CA VAL A 250 -4.81 -15.82 -19.95
C VAL A 250 -4.84 -17.14 -20.72
N GLN A 251 -5.29 -18.22 -20.08
CA GLN A 251 -6.17 -19.21 -20.74
C GLN A 251 -6.78 -20.19 -19.74
N SER A 252 -7.90 -20.74 -20.18
CA SER A 252 -9.06 -21.20 -19.44
C SER A 252 -9.14 -22.73 -19.27
N LEU A 253 -10.05 -23.14 -18.36
CA LEU A 253 -10.87 -24.36 -18.34
C LEU A 253 -10.34 -25.67 -17.68
N ASN A 254 -11.04 -26.01 -16.59
CA ASN A 254 -11.69 -27.30 -16.25
C ASN A 254 -10.96 -28.63 -16.54
N THR A 255 -10.75 -29.45 -15.50
CA THR A 255 -11.66 -30.58 -15.13
C THR A 255 -11.09 -31.41 -13.97
N LEU A 256 -11.99 -31.83 -13.06
CA LEU A 256 -11.79 -32.93 -12.14
C LEU A 256 -11.75 -34.26 -12.90
N SER A 257 -10.87 -35.20 -12.51
CA SER A 257 -11.23 -36.61 -12.32
C SER A 257 -10.14 -37.39 -11.57
N VAL A 258 -10.60 -38.36 -10.78
CA VAL A 258 -9.88 -39.28 -9.91
C VAL A 258 -9.53 -40.55 -10.67
N ALA A 259 -8.30 -41.10 -10.52
CA ALA A 259 -8.04 -42.55 -10.64
C ALA A 259 -6.65 -42.94 -10.10
N HIS A 260 -6.61 -44.05 -9.35
CA HIS A 260 -5.42 -44.76 -8.83
C HIS A 260 -4.65 -45.51 -9.94
N HIS A 261 -3.31 -45.54 -9.90
CA HIS A 261 -2.44 -46.75 -9.92
C HIS A 261 -0.92 -46.41 -9.91
N ARG A 262 -0.13 -47.40 -9.46
CA ARG A 262 1.29 -47.44 -9.02
C ARG A 262 2.41 -47.05 -10.05
N PRO A 263 3.70 -46.93 -9.63
CA PRO A 263 4.66 -45.95 -10.14
C PRO A 263 5.54 -46.45 -11.30
N ARG A 264 6.04 -45.51 -12.11
CA ARG A 264 7.21 -45.68 -12.99
C ARG A 264 8.13 -44.47 -12.84
N CYS A 265 9.41 -44.74 -12.57
CA CYS A 265 10.49 -43.77 -12.63
C CYS A 265 11.04 -43.69 -14.05
N LEU A 266 11.22 -42.48 -14.58
CA LEU A 266 12.30 -42.09 -15.51
C LEU A 266 12.40 -40.54 -15.51
N PRO A 267 13.58 -39.99 -15.86
CA PRO A 267 14.13 -38.79 -15.24
C PRO A 267 13.83 -37.53 -16.04
N THR A 268 13.44 -36.47 -15.35
CA THR A 268 13.55 -35.10 -15.88
C THR A 268 13.92 -34.16 -14.74
N ALA A 269 14.96 -33.37 -15.00
CA ALA A 269 15.68 -32.52 -14.06
C ALA A 269 14.77 -31.67 -13.16
N VAL A 270 14.72 -32.04 -11.88
CA VAL A 270 14.26 -31.16 -10.80
C VAL A 270 15.50 -30.41 -10.32
N GLN A 271 15.60 -29.12 -10.64
CA GLN A 271 16.56 -28.24 -9.98
C GLN A 271 16.24 -28.24 -8.49
N ARG A 272 17.24 -28.66 -7.71
CA ARG A 272 17.15 -28.85 -6.27
C ARG A 272 16.81 -27.55 -5.56
N ILE A 273 15.83 -27.64 -4.66
CA ILE A 273 15.61 -26.72 -3.56
C ILE A 273 16.84 -26.79 -2.65
N THR A 274 17.55 -25.68 -2.45
CA THR A 274 18.54 -25.56 -1.39
C THR A 274 17.80 -25.25 -0.08
N GLN A 275 17.98 -26.11 0.91
CA GLN A 275 17.27 -26.14 2.19
C GLN A 275 17.28 -24.81 2.95
N CYS A 276 16.15 -24.46 3.58
CA CYS A 276 16.13 -23.58 4.75
C CYS A 276 16.93 -24.22 5.88
N VAL A 277 18.03 -23.59 6.28
CA VAL A 277 18.85 -24.02 7.43
C VAL A 277 18.27 -23.41 8.71
N LYS A 278 17.91 -24.26 9.67
CA LYS A 278 17.53 -23.87 11.03
C LYS A 278 18.79 -23.41 11.76
N MET A 279 18.82 -22.18 12.31
CA MET A 279 19.95 -21.76 13.14
C MET A 279 19.94 -22.54 14.46
N GLY A 280 21.04 -23.21 14.77
CA GLY A 280 21.26 -23.84 16.08
C GLY A 280 21.58 -22.79 17.13
N ASN A 281 21.12 -23.03 18.37
CA ASN A 281 21.44 -22.18 19.52
C ASN A 281 22.96 -22.14 19.75
N VAL A 282 23.54 -20.95 19.85
CA VAL A 282 24.89 -20.75 20.36
C VAL A 282 24.83 -20.84 21.88
N THR A 283 25.32 -21.94 22.46
CA THR A 283 25.64 -22.00 23.88
C THR A 283 27.11 -21.63 24.06
N GLU A 284 27.35 -20.54 24.80
CA GLU A 284 28.67 -20.18 25.31
C GLU A 284 29.24 -21.33 26.16
N HIS A 285 30.46 -21.75 25.85
CA HIS A 285 31.27 -22.59 26.73
C HIS A 285 32.23 -21.69 27.50
N VAL A 286 31.86 -21.41 28.75
CA VAL A 286 32.81 -21.06 29.81
C VAL A 286 33.27 -22.37 30.43
N MET A 287 34.57 -22.68 30.37
CA MET A 287 35.22 -23.55 31.34
C MET A 287 36.67 -23.08 31.51
N GLY A 288 36.96 -22.55 32.69
CA GLY A 288 38.31 -22.51 33.24
C GLY A 288 38.57 -23.76 34.07
N THR A 289 39.83 -24.17 34.09
CA THR A 289 40.62 -24.60 35.25
C THR A 289 42.08 -24.36 34.90
#